data_AF-A0A821ZIT8-F1
#
_entry.id   AF-A0A821ZIT8-F1
#
_cell.length_a   1.000
_cell.length_b   1.000
_cell.length_c   1.000
_cell.angle_alpha   90.00
_cell.angle_beta   90.00
_cell.angle_gamma   90.00
#
_symmetry.space_group_name_H-M   'P 1'
#
loop_
_entity.id
_entity.type
_entity.pdbx_description
1 polymer ?
#
loop_
_entity_poly.entity_id
_entity_poly.type
_entity_poly.pdbx_seq_one_letter_code
_entity_poly.pdbx_strand_id
1 'polypeptide(L)'
;VSQLIDEEFGCEVSDLFSYLSPEPIAAASLAEVYEGRLKSTDERVAVKLQYIDLQDRFTGDMLTIRMILYAIGRIFPKFEFSWMIDSVKSNLERELDFKLEGENAEQCYAQLSPHLKYIYVPKVFWEYTTKRVLVMEYIDGIKISDTKKLQEANLPLNEVDTKLVEAMAFQIFHSGFVHADPHVFFSFYSCRICIHFFLNLAR
;
A
#
# COMPACT_ATOMS: atom_id res chain seq x y z
N VAL A 1 -17.09 3.72 4.75
CA VAL A 1 -17.02 2.28 4.41
C VAL A 1 -18.22 1.83 3.59
N SER A 2 -19.42 1.69 4.15
CA SER A 2 -20.56 1.10 3.43
C SER A 2 -20.93 1.81 2.13
N GLN A 3 -20.93 3.15 2.14
CA GLN A 3 -21.18 3.95 0.94
C GLN A 3 -20.15 3.68 -0.16
N LEU A 4 -18.86 3.57 0.17
CA LEU A 4 -17.81 3.30 -0.83
C LEU A 4 -17.96 1.91 -1.44
N ILE A 5 -18.30 0.90 -0.62
CA ILE A 5 -18.52 -0.46 -1.11
C ILE A 5 -19.74 -0.52 -2.03
N ASP A 6 -20.82 0.18 -1.69
CA ASP A 6 -22.00 0.30 -2.54
C ASP A 6 -21.67 0.99 -3.88
N GLU A 7 -20.90 2.10 -3.86
CA GLU A 7 -20.44 2.80 -5.07
C GLU A 7 -19.59 1.91 -5.99
N GLU A 8 -18.68 1.10 -5.43
CA GLU A 8 -17.72 0.32 -6.22
C GLU A 8 -18.24 -1.05 -6.67
N PHE A 9 -19.11 -1.68 -5.88
CA PHE A 9 -19.60 -3.04 -6.13
C PHE A 9 -21.11 -3.14 -6.34
N GLY A 10 -21.89 -2.09 -6.09
CA GLY A 10 -23.34 -2.08 -6.24
C GLY A 10 -24.07 -3.07 -5.31
N CYS A 11 -23.47 -3.40 -4.17
CA CYS A 11 -24.00 -4.34 -3.18
C CYS A 11 -23.66 -3.92 -1.76
N GLU A 12 -24.29 -4.56 -0.77
CA GLU A 12 -24.01 -4.27 0.62
C GLU A 12 -22.67 -4.88 1.07
N VAL A 13 -22.04 -4.28 2.08
CA VAL A 13 -20.84 -4.85 2.73
C VAL A 13 -21.08 -6.30 3.17
N SER A 14 -22.30 -6.59 3.62
CA SER A 14 -22.73 -7.90 4.10
C SER A 14 -22.81 -8.96 2.99
N ASP A 15 -22.82 -8.56 1.71
CA ASP A 15 -22.80 -9.46 0.55
C ASP A 15 -21.38 -9.95 0.24
N LEU A 16 -20.38 -9.09 0.46
CA LEU A 16 -18.97 -9.40 0.18
C LEU A 16 -18.25 -10.00 1.40
N PHE A 17 -18.55 -9.49 2.60
CA PHE A 17 -17.82 -9.82 3.82
C PHE A 17 -18.75 -10.39 4.90
N SER A 18 -18.39 -11.53 5.48
CA SER A 18 -19.08 -12.07 6.66
C SER A 18 -18.73 -11.28 7.93
N TYR A 19 -17.58 -10.61 7.92
CA TYR A 19 -17.15 -9.69 8.96
C TYR A 19 -16.30 -8.57 8.35
N LEU A 20 -16.49 -7.34 8.84
CA LEU A 20 -15.61 -6.22 8.60
C LEU A 20 -15.53 -5.42 9.90
N SER A 21 -14.31 -5.10 10.34
CA SER A 21 -14.07 -4.35 11.57
C SER A 21 -14.77 -2.99 11.51
N PRO A 22 -15.43 -2.53 12.60
CA PRO A 22 -16.04 -1.21 12.64
C PRO A 22 -14.98 -0.08 12.64
N GLU A 23 -13.81 -0.35 13.22
CA GLU A 23 -12.69 0.60 13.31
C GLU A 23 -11.54 0.15 12.41
N PRO A 24 -10.83 1.08 11.75
CA PRO A 24 -9.67 0.74 10.94
C PRO A 24 -8.51 0.22 11.81
N ILE A 25 -7.80 -0.79 11.31
CA ILE A 25 -6.60 -1.34 11.95
C ILE A 25 -5.34 -0.53 11.62
N ALA A 26 -5.37 0.21 10.51
CA ALA A 26 -4.30 1.11 10.10
C ALA A 26 -4.86 2.22 9.20
N ALA A 27 -4.16 3.34 9.16
CA ALA A 27 -4.40 4.44 8.23
C ALA A 27 -3.15 4.66 7.37
N ALA A 28 -3.35 4.98 6.11
CA ALA A 28 -2.34 5.38 5.14
C ALA A 28 -2.65 6.80 4.64
N SER A 29 -1.78 7.34 3.77
CA SER A 29 -1.90 8.69 3.18
C SER A 29 -3.30 9.01 2.62
N LEU A 30 -3.88 8.06 1.88
CA LEU A 30 -5.09 8.24 1.08
C LEU A 30 -6.22 7.27 1.45
N ALA A 31 -6.00 6.43 2.45
CA ALA A 31 -6.81 5.24 2.66
C ALA A 31 -6.79 4.74 4.10
N GLU A 32 -7.81 3.96 4.45
CA GLU A 32 -7.88 3.23 5.70
C GLU A 32 -7.90 1.74 5.43
N VAL A 33 -7.28 0.96 6.31
CA VAL A 33 -7.24 -0.49 6.23
C VAL A 33 -8.10 -1.06 7.35
N TYR A 34 -9.01 -1.96 6.98
CA TYR A 34 -9.89 -2.68 7.88
C TYR A 34 -9.55 -4.16 7.86
N GLU A 35 -9.67 -4.83 9.01
CA GLU A 35 -9.72 -6.28 9.03
C GLU A 35 -11.11 -6.76 8.58
N GLY A 36 -11.16 -7.77 7.72
CA GLY A 36 -12.40 -8.39 7.30
C GLY A 36 -12.29 -9.89 7.10
N ARG A 37 -13.41 -10.49 6.71
CA ARG A 37 -13.53 -11.91 6.37
C ARG A 37 -14.44 -12.07 5.16
N LEU A 38 -13.97 -12.76 4.14
CA LEU A 38 -14.75 -12.99 2.92
C LEU A 38 -15.96 -13.88 3.19
N LYS A 39 -17.13 -13.50 2.68
CA LYS A 39 -18.37 -14.28 2.86
C LYS A 39 -18.31 -15.62 2.10
N SER A 40 -17.65 -15.66 0.95
CA SER A 40 -17.60 -16.84 0.08
C SER A 40 -16.67 -17.94 0.58
N THR A 41 -15.54 -17.58 1.18
CA THR A 41 -14.46 -18.52 1.54
C THR A 41 -14.10 -18.54 3.02
N ASP A 42 -14.63 -17.60 3.82
CA ASP A 42 -14.27 -17.40 5.22
C ASP A 42 -12.80 -16.99 5.46
N GLU A 43 -12.07 -16.61 4.41
CA GLU A 43 -10.68 -16.16 4.50
C GLU A 43 -10.57 -14.79 5.19
N ARG A 44 -9.59 -14.63 6.09
CA ARG A 44 -9.27 -13.34 6.72
C ARG A 44 -8.53 -12.44 5.74
N VAL A 45 -8.98 -11.20 5.63
CA VAL A 45 -8.46 -10.23 4.65
C VAL A 45 -8.21 -8.86 5.27
N ALA A 46 -7.23 -8.15 4.73
CA ALA A 46 -7.04 -6.72 4.93
C ALA A 46 -7.73 -5.99 3.77
N VAL A 47 -8.66 -5.10 4.10
CA VAL A 47 -9.47 -4.33 3.15
C VAL A 47 -9.05 -2.88 3.21
N LYS A 48 -8.31 -2.42 2.21
CA LYS A 48 -7.88 -1.02 2.05
C LYS A 48 -8.96 -0.26 1.28
N LEU A 49 -9.43 0.84 1.85
CA LEU A 49 -10.50 1.66 1.32
C LEU A 49 -10.02 3.10 1.19
N GLN A 50 -10.15 3.69 0.00
CA GLN A 50 -9.86 5.12 -0.17
C GLN A 50 -10.84 5.98 0.63
N TYR A 51 -10.38 7.15 1.06
CA TYR A 51 -11.30 8.15 1.60
C TYR A 51 -12.32 8.57 0.54
N ILE A 52 -13.60 8.62 0.92
CA ILE A 52 -14.69 8.82 -0.04
C ILE A 52 -14.58 10.17 -0.76
N ASP A 53 -14.25 11.22 -0.02
CA ASP A 53 -14.10 12.59 -0.53
C ASP A 53 -12.77 12.85 -1.27
N LEU A 54 -11.90 11.85 -1.41
CA LEU A 54 -10.52 12.08 -1.81
C LEU A 54 -10.38 12.52 -3.26
N GLN A 55 -11.10 11.90 -4.19
CA GLN A 55 -10.96 12.20 -5.61
C GLN A 55 -11.43 13.62 -5.97
N ASP A 56 -12.54 14.06 -5.35
CA ASP A 56 -13.08 15.40 -5.56
C ASP A 56 -12.16 16.47 -4.97
N ARG A 57 -11.65 16.23 -3.75
CA ARG A 57 -10.68 17.14 -3.11
C ARG A 57 -9.36 17.17 -3.87
N PHE A 58 -8.88 16.03 -4.35
CA PHE A 58 -7.61 15.92 -5.07
C PHE A 58 -7.57 16.81 -6.32
N THR A 59 -8.64 16.81 -7.11
CA THR A 59 -8.69 17.64 -8.33
C THR A 59 -8.64 19.13 -7.99
N GLY A 60 -9.37 19.54 -6.95
CA GLY A 60 -9.37 20.92 -6.44
C GLY A 60 -8.02 21.35 -5.85
N ASP A 61 -7.39 20.48 -5.07
CA ASP A 61 -6.08 20.72 -4.45
C ASP A 61 -4.99 20.86 -5.51
N MET A 62 -4.96 19.97 -6.52
CA MET A 62 -3.99 20.06 -7.61
C MET A 62 -4.15 21.35 -8.43
N LEU A 63 -5.38 21.76 -8.71
CA LEU A 63 -5.64 23.04 -9.39
C LEU A 63 -5.15 24.22 -8.55
N THR A 64 -5.43 24.20 -7.25
CA THR A 64 -5.02 25.25 -6.30
C THR A 64 -3.50 25.37 -6.22
N ILE A 65 -2.80 24.24 -6.06
CA ILE A 65 -1.33 24.22 -6.02
C ILE A 65 -0.75 24.74 -7.33
N ARG A 66 -1.31 24.35 -8.49
CA ARG A 66 -0.88 24.86 -9.80
C ARG A 66 -1.05 26.37 -9.92
N MET A 67 -2.17 26.93 -9.45
CA MET A 67 -2.41 28.37 -9.45
C MET A 67 -1.42 29.12 -8.55
N ILE A 68 -1.15 28.61 -7.35
CA ILE A 68 -0.20 29.20 -6.41
C ILE A 68 1.21 29.21 -7.00
N LEU A 69 1.65 28.10 -7.59
CA LEU A 69 2.98 28.01 -8.20
C LEU A 69 3.13 28.90 -9.43
N TYR A 70 2.08 29.04 -10.24
CA TYR A 70 2.06 29.99 -11.34
C TYR A 70 2.22 31.44 -10.84
N ALA A 71 1.53 31.81 -9.75
CA ALA A 71 1.67 33.12 -9.14
C ALA A 71 3.08 33.35 -8.54
N ILE A 72 3.66 32.34 -7.89
CA ILE A 72 5.03 32.39 -7.37
C ILE A 72 6.03 32.56 -8.50
N GLY A 73 5.90 31.82 -9.61
CA GLY A 73 6.79 31.94 -10.77
C GLY A 73 6.77 33.35 -11.40
N ARG A 74 5.61 34.04 -11.33
CA ARG A 74 5.50 35.46 -11.75
C ARG A 74 6.24 36.42 -10.82
N ILE A 75 6.22 36.18 -9.51
CA ILE A 75 6.86 37.05 -8.50
C ILE A 75 8.36 36.74 -8.36
N PHE A 76 8.73 35.47 -8.49
CA PHE A 76 10.09 34.96 -8.34
C PHE A 76 10.48 34.11 -9.58
N PRO A 77 10.89 34.75 -10.70
CA PRO A 77 11.17 34.07 -11.97
C PRO A 77 12.31 33.05 -11.93
N LYS A 78 13.10 33.03 -10.85
CA LYS A 78 14.18 32.05 -10.62
C LYS A 78 13.70 30.77 -9.91
N PHE A 79 12.45 30.73 -9.45
CA PHE A 79 11.81 29.62 -8.75
C PHE A 79 10.76 28.98 -9.67
N GLU A 80 11.22 28.13 -10.60
CA GLU A 80 10.36 27.37 -11.51
C GLU A 80 10.18 25.94 -10.99
N PHE A 81 9.11 25.69 -10.22
CA PHE A 81 8.69 24.34 -9.82
C PHE A 81 7.50 23.81 -10.63
N SER A 82 7.10 24.53 -11.67
CA SER A 82 5.97 24.17 -12.53
C SER A 82 6.10 22.75 -13.10
N TRP A 83 7.33 22.36 -13.46
CA TRP A 83 7.66 21.01 -13.95
C TRP A 83 7.46 19.89 -12.92
N MET A 84 7.59 20.19 -11.62
CA MET A 84 7.45 19.19 -10.56
C MET A 84 5.99 18.80 -10.33
N ILE A 85 5.04 19.69 -10.63
CA ILE A 85 3.61 19.45 -10.42
C ILE A 85 3.07 18.35 -11.31
N ASP A 86 3.53 18.25 -12.55
CA ASP A 86 3.08 17.19 -13.43
C ASP A 86 3.58 15.82 -12.93
N SER A 87 4.78 15.76 -12.35
CA SER A 87 5.31 14.55 -11.69
C SER A 87 4.53 14.20 -10.42
N VAL A 88 4.23 15.18 -9.56
CA VAL A 88 3.44 14.96 -8.34
C VAL A 88 2.04 14.48 -8.69
N LYS A 89 1.39 15.14 -9.65
CA LYS A 89 0.07 14.74 -10.13
C LYS A 89 0.09 13.31 -10.68
N SER A 90 1.05 12.98 -11.55
CA SER A 90 1.14 11.63 -12.12
C SER A 90 1.39 10.57 -11.05
N ASN A 91 2.24 10.84 -10.06
CA ASN A 91 2.49 9.91 -8.97
C ASN A 91 1.24 9.69 -8.10
N LEU A 92 0.52 10.77 -7.81
CA LEU A 92 -0.68 10.71 -6.98
C LEU A 92 -1.85 10.04 -7.71
N GLU A 93 -1.99 10.25 -9.03
CA GLU A 93 -2.93 9.50 -9.87
C GLU A 93 -2.65 7.99 -9.85
N ARG A 94 -1.38 7.56 -9.77
CA ARG A 94 -1.04 6.14 -9.60
C ARG A 94 -1.40 5.63 -8.22
N GLU A 95 -1.20 6.44 -7.18
CA GLU A 95 -1.55 6.08 -5.79
C GLU A 95 -3.07 5.95 -5.59
N LEU A 96 -3.87 6.66 -6.41
CA LEU A 96 -5.33 6.56 -6.43
C LEU A 96 -5.86 5.36 -7.22
N ASP A 97 -5.01 4.57 -7.88
CA ASP A 97 -5.43 3.35 -8.59
C ASP A 97 -4.88 2.11 -7.88
N PHE A 98 -5.68 1.56 -6.96
CA PHE A 98 -5.30 0.39 -6.18
C PHE A 98 -5.14 -0.89 -7.00
N LYS A 99 -5.60 -0.94 -8.25
CA LYS A 99 -5.27 -2.07 -9.13
C LYS A 99 -3.79 -2.09 -9.47
N LEU A 100 -3.20 -0.91 -9.70
CA LEU A 100 -1.77 -0.80 -9.93
C LEU A 100 -0.99 -1.32 -8.72
N GLU A 101 -1.48 -1.02 -7.50
CA GLU A 101 -0.88 -1.50 -6.26
C GLU A 101 -0.96 -3.03 -6.11
N GLY A 102 -2.09 -3.65 -6.47
CA GLY A 102 -2.21 -5.11 -6.51
C GLY A 102 -1.29 -5.77 -7.55
N GLU A 103 -1.19 -5.21 -8.76
CA GLU A 103 -0.34 -5.72 -9.85
C GLU A 103 1.14 -5.66 -9.44
N ASN A 104 1.49 -4.55 -8.81
CA ASN A 104 2.78 -4.29 -8.20
C ASN A 104 3.16 -5.33 -7.12
N ALA A 105 2.21 -5.72 -6.27
CA ALA A 105 2.40 -6.77 -5.27
C ALA A 105 2.69 -8.13 -5.94
N GLU A 106 1.91 -8.52 -6.94
CA GLU A 106 2.13 -9.77 -7.68
C GLU A 106 3.47 -9.79 -8.43
N GLN A 107 3.84 -8.65 -9.04
CA GLN A 107 5.13 -8.52 -9.69
C GLN A 107 6.29 -8.67 -8.70
N CYS A 108 6.19 -8.05 -7.52
CA CYS A 108 7.19 -8.20 -6.47
C CYS A 108 7.31 -9.67 -6.04
N TYR A 109 6.18 -10.34 -5.80
CA TYR A 109 6.15 -11.75 -5.45
C TYR A 109 6.88 -12.60 -6.50
N ALA A 110 6.55 -12.41 -7.78
CA ALA A 110 7.15 -13.14 -8.89
C ALA A 110 8.67 -12.94 -9.00
N GLN A 111 9.18 -11.76 -8.65
CA GLN A 111 10.60 -11.44 -8.73
C GLN A 111 11.40 -11.86 -7.49
N LEU A 112 10.81 -11.77 -6.29
CA LEU A 112 11.53 -12.03 -5.04
C LEU A 112 11.40 -13.48 -4.57
N SER A 113 10.20 -14.06 -4.59
CA SER A 113 9.95 -15.36 -3.97
C SER A 113 10.75 -16.54 -4.56
N PRO A 114 11.11 -16.56 -5.86
CA PRO A 114 12.00 -17.60 -6.39
C PRO A 114 13.44 -17.56 -5.82
N HIS A 115 13.91 -16.38 -5.42
CA HIS A 115 15.28 -16.15 -4.99
C HIS A 115 15.41 -16.05 -3.46
N LEU A 116 14.44 -15.40 -2.81
CA LEU A 116 14.44 -15.09 -1.39
C LEU A 116 13.29 -15.82 -0.70
N LYS A 117 13.54 -17.07 -0.27
CA LYS A 117 12.53 -17.96 0.35
C LYS A 117 11.95 -17.44 1.67
N TYR A 118 12.63 -16.48 2.29
CA TYR A 118 12.18 -15.83 3.52
C TYR A 118 11.28 -14.63 3.25
N ILE A 119 10.98 -14.29 1.98
CA ILE A 119 10.05 -13.22 1.64
C ILE A 119 8.66 -13.78 1.37
N TYR A 120 7.65 -13.08 1.87
CA TYR A 120 6.26 -13.34 1.58
C TYR A 120 5.58 -12.06 1.10
N VAL A 121 4.69 -12.18 0.12
CA VAL A 121 3.83 -11.09 -0.32
C VAL A 121 2.39 -11.58 -0.18
N PRO A 122 1.52 -10.83 0.53
CA PRO A 122 0.13 -11.24 0.71
C PRO A 122 -0.59 -11.39 -0.63
N LYS A 123 -1.43 -12.43 -0.75
CA LYS A 123 -2.22 -12.67 -1.95
C LYS A 123 -3.25 -11.54 -2.16
N VAL A 124 -3.43 -11.11 -3.40
CA VAL A 124 -4.48 -10.16 -3.79
C VAL A 124 -5.77 -10.92 -4.16
N PHE A 125 -6.91 -10.44 -3.68
CA PHE A 125 -8.23 -10.95 -4.03
C PHE A 125 -8.84 -10.06 -5.11
N TRP A 126 -8.53 -10.36 -6.38
CA TRP A 126 -8.91 -9.55 -7.53
C TRP A 126 -10.41 -9.39 -7.73
N GLU A 127 -11.19 -10.42 -7.40
CA GLU A 127 -12.67 -10.36 -7.45
C GLU A 127 -13.25 -9.31 -6.51
N TYR A 128 -12.50 -8.94 -5.47
CA TYR A 128 -12.87 -7.97 -4.45
C TYR A 128 -12.03 -6.69 -4.54
N THR A 129 -11.30 -6.48 -5.64
CA THR A 129 -10.39 -5.35 -5.82
C THR A 129 -10.84 -4.46 -6.98
N THR A 130 -10.96 -3.16 -6.70
CA THR A 130 -11.30 -2.10 -7.65
C THR A 130 -10.23 -1.02 -7.65
N LYS A 131 -10.51 0.14 -8.24
CA LYS A 131 -9.58 1.27 -8.18
C LYS A 131 -9.51 1.91 -6.79
N ARG A 132 -10.61 1.85 -6.03
CA ARG A 132 -10.76 2.50 -4.71
C ARG A 132 -10.76 1.51 -3.53
N VAL A 133 -10.80 0.21 -3.82
CA VAL A 133 -10.81 -0.88 -2.83
C VAL A 133 -9.75 -1.91 -3.18
N LEU A 134 -8.86 -2.23 -2.25
CA LEU A 134 -7.87 -3.31 -2.39
C LEU A 134 -8.08 -4.33 -1.28
N VAL A 135 -8.25 -5.59 -1.67
CA VAL A 135 -8.44 -6.70 -0.73
C VAL A 135 -7.26 -7.65 -0.86
N MET A 136 -6.54 -7.82 0.25
CA MET A 136 -5.38 -8.69 0.33
C MET A 136 -5.53 -9.66 1.51
N GLU A 137 -4.75 -10.75 1.49
CA GLU A 137 -4.63 -11.66 2.62
C GLU A 137 -4.22 -10.92 3.89
N TYR A 138 -4.93 -11.18 4.99
CA TYR A 138 -4.56 -10.62 6.28
C TYR A 138 -3.36 -11.36 6.87
N ILE A 139 -2.29 -10.64 7.17
CA ILE A 139 -1.11 -11.19 7.83
C ILE A 139 -1.03 -10.70 9.27
N ASP A 140 -1.08 -11.65 10.20
CA ASP A 140 -0.91 -11.40 11.64
C ASP A 140 0.58 -11.36 12.00
N GLY A 141 1.26 -10.33 11.51
CA GLY A 141 2.72 -10.18 11.64
C GLY A 141 3.17 -9.21 12.74
N ILE A 142 4.40 -9.38 13.21
CA ILE A 142 5.07 -8.44 14.12
C ILE A 142 5.70 -7.33 13.28
N LYS A 143 5.35 -6.06 13.54
CA LYS A 143 5.97 -4.91 12.85
C LYS A 143 7.48 -4.92 13.08
N ILE A 144 8.26 -4.68 12.02
CA ILE A 144 9.73 -4.71 12.10
C ILE A 144 10.29 -3.64 13.06
N SER A 145 9.55 -2.55 13.25
CA SER A 145 9.86 -1.48 14.19
C SER A 145 9.69 -1.88 15.66
N ASP A 146 8.92 -2.94 15.96
CA ASP A 146 8.68 -3.41 17.33
C ASP A 146 9.75 -4.43 17.75
N THR A 147 10.94 -3.92 18.00
CA THR A 147 12.11 -4.74 18.36
C THR A 147 11.90 -5.58 19.63
N LYS A 148 11.04 -5.12 20.55
CA LYS A 148 10.70 -5.86 21.76
C LYS A 148 9.91 -7.12 21.43
N LYS A 149 8.83 -6.99 20.65
CA LYS A 149 8.05 -8.16 20.22
C LYS A 149 8.84 -9.12 19.37
N LEU A 150 9.74 -8.63 18.52
CA LEU A 150 10.66 -9.49 17.76
C LEU A 150 11.56 -10.30 18.69
N GLN A 151 12.15 -9.67 19.72
CA GLN A 151 12.96 -10.36 20.71
C GLN A 151 12.15 -11.37 21.53
N GLU A 152 10.94 -11.01 21.96
CA GLU A 152 10.02 -11.92 22.67
C GLU A 152 9.61 -13.13 21.81
N ALA A 153 9.51 -12.94 20.49
CA ALA A 153 9.27 -14.01 19.52
C ALA A 153 10.53 -14.83 19.17
N ASN A 154 11.64 -14.63 19.88
CA ASN A 154 12.96 -15.24 19.63
C ASN A 154 13.49 -14.98 18.20
N LEU A 155 13.20 -13.81 17.65
CA LEU A 155 13.70 -13.38 16.35
C LEU A 155 14.93 -12.50 16.54
N PRO A 156 16.12 -12.98 16.16
CA PRO A 156 17.35 -12.23 16.36
C PRO A 156 17.38 -11.04 15.40
N LEU A 157 17.46 -9.82 15.94
CA LEU A 157 17.32 -8.57 15.18
C LEU A 157 18.35 -8.45 14.06
N ASN A 158 19.56 -8.98 14.25
CA ASN A 158 20.60 -9.00 13.22
C ASN A 158 20.22 -9.86 12.00
N GLU A 159 19.50 -10.96 12.20
CA GLU A 159 19.03 -11.80 11.10
C GLU A 159 17.90 -11.10 10.32
N VAL A 160 16.99 -10.45 11.05
CA VAL A 160 15.91 -9.66 10.46
C VAL A 160 16.48 -8.51 9.62
N ASP A 161 17.45 -7.78 10.17
CA ASP A 161 18.14 -6.68 9.49
C ASP A 161 18.90 -7.15 8.24
N THR A 162 19.68 -8.24 8.36
CA THR A 162 20.42 -8.81 7.23
C THR A 162 19.49 -9.19 6.08
N LYS A 163 18.37 -9.86 6.38
CA LYS A 163 17.37 -10.26 5.37
C LYS A 163 16.67 -9.06 4.75
N LEU A 164 16.40 -8.00 5.52
CA LEU A 164 15.80 -6.77 5.01
C LEU A 164 16.75 -6.07 4.02
N VAL A 165 18.02 -5.90 4.41
CA VAL A 165 19.05 -5.30 3.55
C VAL A 165 19.26 -6.13 2.29
N GLU A 166 19.32 -7.47 2.40
CA GLU A 166 19.44 -8.36 1.26
C GLU A 166 18.24 -8.24 0.31
N ALA A 167 17.01 -8.17 0.84
CA ALA A 167 15.81 -7.97 0.04
C ALA A 167 15.85 -6.65 -0.73
N MET A 168 16.23 -5.54 -0.09
CA MET A 168 16.38 -4.24 -0.75
C MET A 168 17.51 -4.25 -1.78
N ALA A 169 18.65 -4.83 -1.45
CA ALA A 169 19.77 -4.96 -2.37
C ALA A 169 19.39 -5.78 -3.60
N PHE A 170 18.64 -6.86 -3.42
CA PHE A 170 18.13 -7.66 -4.54
C PHE A 170 17.16 -6.84 -5.40
N GLN A 171 16.26 -6.07 -4.79
CA GLN A 171 15.36 -5.19 -5.52
C GLN A 171 16.13 -4.21 -6.41
N ILE A 172 17.12 -3.51 -5.83
CA ILE A 172 17.92 -2.47 -6.50
C ILE A 172 18.85 -3.05 -7.56
N PHE A 173 19.64 -4.06 -7.22
CA PHE A 173 20.76 -4.51 -8.05
C PHE A 173 20.42 -5.70 -8.95
N HIS A 174 19.35 -6.44 -8.67
CA HIS A 174 18.98 -7.62 -9.46
C HIS A 174 17.65 -7.44 -10.19
N SER A 175 16.58 -7.08 -9.47
CA SER A 175 15.25 -7.02 -10.08
C SER A 175 14.99 -5.74 -10.89
N GLY A 176 15.64 -4.63 -10.50
CA GLY A 176 15.36 -3.30 -11.03
C GLY A 176 13.97 -2.76 -10.64
N PHE A 177 13.25 -3.43 -9.72
CA PHE A 177 11.92 -3.07 -9.27
C PHE A 177 11.97 -2.82 -7.75
N VAL A 178 11.86 -1.56 -7.36
CA VAL A 178 12.23 -1.11 -6.01
C VAL A 178 11.04 -0.59 -5.26
N HIS A 179 10.79 -1.17 -4.09
CA HIS A 179 9.84 -0.65 -3.12
C HIS A 179 10.46 0.60 -2.48
N ALA A 180 9.98 1.77 -2.88
CA ALA A 180 10.67 3.03 -2.60
C ALA A 180 10.46 3.54 -1.16
N ASP A 181 9.41 3.09 -0.46
CA ASP A 181 9.14 3.49 0.92
C ASP A 181 9.16 2.30 1.89
N PRO A 182 10.28 2.06 2.60
CA PRO A 182 10.38 0.96 3.55
C PRO A 182 9.83 1.27 4.94
N HIS A 183 9.34 2.49 5.20
CA HIS A 183 9.31 3.05 6.55
C HIS A 183 8.25 2.44 7.49
N VAL A 184 7.24 1.70 6.97
CA VAL A 184 6.15 1.15 7.82
C VAL A 184 5.64 -0.25 7.39
N PHE A 185 6.19 -0.85 6.33
CA PHE A 185 5.47 -1.93 5.61
C PHE A 185 6.09 -3.32 5.66
N PHE A 186 7.18 -3.50 6.39
CA PHE A 186 7.72 -4.83 6.67
C PHE A 186 7.19 -5.36 8.00
N SER A 187 6.60 -6.55 7.97
CA SER A 187 6.25 -7.30 9.18
C SER A 187 6.82 -8.70 9.13
N PHE A 188 7.10 -9.28 10.27
CA PHE A 188 7.53 -10.67 10.35
C PHE A 188 6.35 -11.60 10.61
N TYR A 189 6.19 -12.63 9.79
CA TYR A 189 5.14 -13.64 9.92
C TYR A 189 5.69 -15.02 9.56
N SER A 190 5.46 -16.02 10.43
CA SER A 190 5.80 -17.44 10.17
C SER A 190 7.22 -17.65 9.62
N CYS A 191 8.23 -17.09 10.31
CA CYS A 191 9.65 -17.12 9.91
C CYS A 191 10.01 -16.39 8.61
N ARG A 192 9.11 -15.56 8.07
CA ARG A 192 9.28 -14.79 6.83
C ARG A 192 9.09 -13.30 7.06
N ILE A 193 9.77 -12.51 6.24
CA ILE A 193 9.53 -11.08 6.08
C ILE A 193 8.37 -10.92 5.09
N CYS A 194 7.26 -10.41 5.56
CA CYS A 194 6.14 -9.98 4.74
C CYS A 194 6.36 -8.57 4.26
N ILE A 195 6.26 -8.39 2.95
CA ILE A 195 6.23 -7.08 2.31
C ILE A 195 4.78 -6.73 2.08
N HIS A 196 4.29 -5.77 2.84
CA HIS A 196 2.96 -5.24 2.63
C HIS A 196 3.02 -4.14 1.58
N PHE A 197 2.25 -4.28 0.50
CA PHE A 197 2.14 -3.27 -0.53
C PHE A 197 1.00 -2.35 -0.13
N PHE A 198 1.35 -1.29 0.63
CA PHE A 198 0.42 -0.23 0.99
C PHE A 198 0.81 1.15 0.43
N LEU A 199 1.94 1.27 -0.29
CA LEU A 199 2.36 2.47 -1.04
C LEU A 199 3.48 2.20 -2.07
N ASN A 200 3.36 2.87 -3.22
CA ASN A 200 4.22 2.97 -4.42
C ASN A 200 5.54 2.15 -4.53
N LEU A 201 5.63 1.42 -5.65
CA LEU A 201 6.88 0.96 -6.25
C LEU A 201 7.43 2.02 -7.21
N ALA A 202 8.72 2.33 -7.10
CA ALA A 202 9.42 3.09 -8.13
C ALA A 202 9.90 2.11 -9.21
N ARG A 203 9.64 2.46 -10.48
CA ARG A 203 10.32 1.87 -11.64
C ARG A 203 11.73 2.42 -11.76
#